data_AF-A0A2N9M163-F1
#
_entry.id   AF-A0A2N9M163-F1
#
_cell.length_a   1.000
_cell.length_b   1.000
_cell.length_c   1.000
_cell.angle_alpha   90.00
_cell.angle_beta   90.00
_cell.angle_gamma   90.00
#
_symmetry.space_group_name_H-M   'P 1'
#
loop_
_entity.id
_entity.type
_entity.pdbx_description
1 polymer ?
#
loop_
_entity_poly.entity_id
_entity_poly.type
_entity_poly.pdbx_seq_one_letter_code
_entity_poly.pdbx_strand_id
1 'polypeptide(L)'
;MRQSLEKAQIQLDSVVSDLLGVSGRAMILAMVKGETNPEVLAELAQRKLRGNIPELRAALDGRLNDHYRFVLRQHWELLEMLEEQIQEQEKEIEKRLPPMEWAMQLLMTAPGIK
;
A
#
# COMPACT_ATOMS: atom_id res chain seq x y z
N MET A 1 -0.55 5.12 10.90
CA MET A 1 -1.22 5.61 9.67
C MET A 1 -2.73 5.78 9.86
N ARG A 2 -3.53 4.73 10.13
CA ARG A 2 -5.00 4.85 10.35
C ARG A 2 -5.42 5.86 11.41
N GLN A 3 -4.84 5.81 12.61
CA GLN A 3 -5.16 6.77 13.68
C GLN A 3 -4.93 8.24 13.30
N SER A 4 -3.94 8.53 12.44
CA SER A 4 -3.68 9.89 11.96
C SER A 4 -4.76 10.34 10.98
N LEU A 5 -5.25 9.44 10.13
CA LEU A 5 -6.34 9.70 9.20
C LEU A 5 -7.66 9.91 9.94
N GLU A 6 -8.01 9.04 10.89
CA GLU A 6 -9.21 9.17 11.72
C GLU A 6 -9.24 10.49 12.49
N LYS A 7 -8.11 10.87 13.10
CA LYS A 7 -7.98 12.16 13.82
C LYS A 7 -8.04 13.38 12.89
N ALA A 8 -7.73 13.20 11.61
CA ALA A 8 -7.94 14.20 10.56
C ALA A 8 -9.36 14.15 9.97
N GLN A 9 -10.27 13.33 10.51
CA GLN A 9 -11.61 13.07 9.96
C GLN A 9 -11.59 12.48 8.52
N ILE A 10 -10.49 11.83 8.13
CA ILE A 10 -10.37 11.11 6.86
C ILE A 10 -10.68 9.63 7.12
N GLN A 11 -11.72 9.11 6.49
CA GLN A 11 -12.21 7.74 6.66
C GLN A 11 -11.89 6.84 5.46
N LEU A 12 -10.68 6.95 4.93
CA LEU A 12 -10.28 6.26 3.69
C LEU A 12 -10.40 4.73 3.79
N ASP A 13 -10.20 4.18 4.99
CA ASP A 13 -10.31 2.75 5.31
C ASP A 13 -11.76 2.22 5.32
N SER A 14 -12.77 3.10 5.32
CA SER A 14 -14.17 2.72 5.16
C SER A 14 -14.57 2.46 3.70
N VAL A 15 -13.85 3.06 2.74
CA VAL A 15 -14.17 2.98 1.31
C VAL A 15 -13.18 2.08 0.55
N VAL A 16 -11.93 2.02 1.01
CA VAL A 16 -10.88 1.24 0.35
C VAL A 16 -10.67 -0.09 1.06
N SER A 17 -10.86 -1.19 0.33
CA SER A 17 -10.65 -2.55 0.85
C SER A 17 -9.20 -2.85 1.23
N ASP A 18 -8.25 -2.18 0.59
CA ASP A 18 -6.81 -2.26 0.89
C ASP A 18 -6.19 -0.86 0.89
N LEU A 19 -5.97 -0.31 2.09
CA LEU A 19 -5.40 1.02 2.32
C LEU A 19 -3.97 1.13 1.79
N LEU A 20 -3.20 0.04 1.80
CA LEU A 20 -1.82 -0.01 1.29
C LEU A 20 -1.77 -0.58 -0.14
N GLY A 21 -2.91 -0.74 -0.80
CA GLY A 21 -2.98 -1.07 -2.22
C GLY A 21 -2.63 0.14 -3.09
N VAL A 22 -2.60 -0.07 -4.41
CA VAL A 22 -2.16 0.93 -5.40
C VAL A 22 -2.88 2.27 -5.24
N SER A 23 -4.21 2.26 -5.11
CA SER A 23 -5.00 3.50 -5.01
C SER A 23 -4.85 4.18 -3.65
N GLY A 24 -4.87 3.42 -2.55
CA GLY A 24 -4.69 3.97 -1.20
C GLY A 24 -3.30 4.61 -1.03
N ARG A 25 -2.25 3.95 -1.53
CA ARG A 25 -0.89 4.52 -1.57
C ARG A 25 -0.81 5.79 -2.38
N ALA A 26 -1.40 5.84 -3.57
CA ALA A 26 -1.41 7.04 -4.40
C ALA A 26 -2.04 8.23 -3.67
N MET A 27 -3.19 8.01 -3.01
CA MET A 27 -3.88 9.03 -2.23
C MET A 27 -3.08 9.48 -1.00
N ILE A 28 -2.52 8.54 -0.24
CA ILE A 28 -1.71 8.84 0.94
C ILE A 28 -0.45 9.63 0.54
N LEU A 29 0.22 9.24 -0.55
CA LEU A 29 1.38 9.96 -1.06
C LEU A 29 1.02 11.39 -1.48
N ALA A 30 -0.11 11.58 -2.17
CA ALA A 30 -0.60 12.91 -2.53
C ALA A 30 -0.87 13.76 -1.28
N MET A 31 -1.50 13.19 -0.25
CA MET A 31 -1.68 13.84 1.05
C MET A 31 -0.34 14.20 1.71
N VAL A 32 0.64 13.29 1.71
CA VAL A 32 1.98 13.58 2.25
C VAL A 32 2.64 14.76 1.51
N LYS A 33 2.43 14.85 0.20
CA LYS A 33 2.95 15.91 -0.68
C LYS A 33 2.24 17.26 -0.54
N GLY A 34 1.12 17.32 0.17
CA GLY A 34 0.42 18.58 0.42
C GLY A 34 -1.01 18.62 -0.09
N GLU A 35 -1.45 17.63 -0.88
CA GLU A 35 -2.81 17.63 -1.42
C GLU A 35 -3.84 17.44 -0.31
N THR A 36 -4.94 18.18 -0.39
CA THR A 36 -6.07 18.11 0.55
C THR A 36 -7.42 18.16 -0.16
N ASN A 37 -7.45 18.44 -1.46
CA ASN A 37 -8.67 18.51 -2.23
C ASN A 37 -9.25 17.09 -2.41
N PRO A 38 -10.44 16.81 -1.84
CA PRO A 38 -11.06 15.49 -1.93
C PRO A 38 -11.33 15.05 -3.38
N GLU A 39 -11.61 16.01 -4.27
CA GLU A 39 -11.83 15.77 -5.70
C GLU A 39 -10.57 15.23 -6.37
N VAL A 40 -9.42 15.88 -6.12
CA VAL A 40 -8.12 15.49 -6.69
C VAL A 40 -7.70 14.13 -6.15
N LEU A 41 -7.88 13.91 -4.85
CA LEU A 41 -7.52 12.65 -4.20
C LEU A 41 -8.41 11.49 -4.69
N ALA A 42 -9.72 11.70 -4.84
CA ALA A 42 -10.64 10.65 -5.30
C ALA A 42 -10.36 10.22 -6.75
N GLU A 43 -9.89 11.13 -7.62
CA GLU A 43 -9.52 10.78 -9.00
C GLU A 43 -8.30 9.86 -9.12
N LEU A 44 -7.50 9.72 -8.05
CA LEU A 44 -6.41 8.75 -7.97
C LEU A 44 -6.90 7.31 -7.82
N ALA A 45 -8.22 7.10 -7.64
CA ALA A 45 -8.81 5.78 -7.62
C ALA A 45 -8.58 5.03 -8.94
N GLN A 46 -8.25 3.74 -8.84
CA GLN A 46 -8.00 2.88 -9.99
C GLN A 46 -8.97 1.70 -10.05
N ARG A 47 -9.20 1.21 -11.26
CA ARG A 47 -10.01 0.01 -11.55
C ARG A 47 -11.39 0.10 -10.87
N LYS A 48 -11.77 -0.93 -10.10
CA LYS A 48 -13.07 -1.05 -9.44
C LYS A 48 -13.34 0.09 -8.45
N LEU A 49 -12.29 0.67 -7.85
CA LEU A 49 -12.44 1.75 -6.88
C LEU A 49 -12.92 3.07 -7.53
N ARG A 50 -12.77 3.23 -8.86
CA ARG A 50 -13.36 4.38 -9.58
C ARG A 50 -14.89 4.42 -9.49
N GLY A 51 -15.53 3.26 -9.27
CA GLY A 51 -16.98 3.21 -9.04
C GLY A 51 -17.42 3.91 -7.76
N ASN A 52 -16.49 4.09 -6.81
CA ASN A 52 -16.76 4.64 -5.48
C ASN A 52 -16.24 6.08 -5.33
N ILE A 53 -16.05 6.81 -6.43
CA ILE A 53 -15.55 8.21 -6.39
C ILE A 53 -16.42 9.11 -5.50
N PRO A 54 -17.76 9.07 -5.56
CA PRO A 54 -18.60 9.88 -4.68
C PRO A 54 -18.35 9.59 -3.19
N GLU A 55 -18.25 8.31 -2.82
CA GLU A 55 -17.98 7.87 -1.45
C GLU A 55 -16.56 8.25 -1.01
N LEU A 56 -15.58 8.15 -1.92
CA LEU A 56 -14.22 8.59 -1.66
C LEU A 56 -14.15 10.07 -1.37
N ARG A 57 -14.83 10.92 -2.15
CA ARG A 57 -14.86 12.37 -1.90
C ARG A 57 -15.39 12.68 -0.51
N ALA A 58 -16.48 12.01 -0.10
CA ALA A 58 -17.03 12.17 1.24
C ALA A 58 -16.05 11.67 2.33
N ALA A 59 -15.39 10.53 2.12
CA ALA A 59 -14.43 9.97 3.07
C ALA A 59 -13.11 10.76 3.16
N LEU A 60 -12.77 11.51 2.11
CA LEU A 60 -11.55 12.33 2.00
C LEU A 60 -11.80 13.78 2.43
N ASP A 61 -13.05 14.19 2.62
CA ASP A 61 -13.46 15.51 3.12
C ASP A 61 -13.19 15.64 4.62
N GLY A 62 -11.91 15.69 4.97
CA GLY A 62 -11.40 15.82 6.32
C GLY A 62 -10.43 17.00 6.48
N ARG A 63 -10.04 17.27 7.73
CA ARG A 63 -9.09 18.33 8.07
C ARG A 63 -7.69 17.76 8.28
N LEU A 64 -6.95 17.58 7.19
CA LEU A 64 -5.53 17.24 7.23
C LEU A 64 -4.68 18.50 7.48
N ASN A 65 -4.51 18.86 8.75
CA ASN A 65 -3.59 19.93 9.15
C ASN A 65 -2.12 19.47 9.07
N ASP A 66 -1.19 20.43 9.21
CA ASP A 66 0.25 20.17 9.10
C ASP A 66 0.78 19.16 10.11
N HIS A 67 0.22 19.14 11.32
CA HIS A 67 0.60 18.17 12.34
C HIS A 67 0.24 16.74 11.92
N TYR A 68 -0.98 16.50 11.45
CA TYR A 68 -1.37 15.18 10.97
C TYR A 68 -0.66 14.78 9.69
N ARG A 69 -0.38 15.75 8.80
CA ARG A 69 0.45 15.52 7.60
C ARG A 69 1.87 15.10 7.97
N PHE A 70 2.46 15.72 9.00
CA PHE A 70 3.77 15.32 9.51
C PHE A 70 3.76 13.87 9.99
N VAL A 71 2.79 13.49 10.83
CA VAL A 71 2.68 12.10 11.31
C VAL A 71 2.44 11.12 10.16
N LEU A 72 1.59 11.49 9.19
CA LEU A 72 1.33 10.66 8.00
C LEU A 72 2.60 10.45 7.17
N ARG A 73 3.42 11.50 7.00
CA ARG A 73 4.72 11.43 6.34
C ARG A 73 5.68 10.49 7.04
N GLN A 74 5.79 10.56 8.37
CA GLN A 74 6.66 9.66 9.14
C GLN A 74 6.25 8.18 8.96
N HIS A 75 4.95 7.91 8.94
CA HIS A 75 4.48 6.56 8.65
C HIS A 75 4.74 6.12 7.20
N TRP A 76 4.67 7.05 6.25
CA TRP A 76 4.97 6.78 4.84
C TRP A 76 6.45 6.43 4.66
N GLU A 77 7.36 7.22 5.22
CA GLU A 77 8.80 6.98 5.15
C GLU A 77 9.19 5.63 5.79
N LEU A 78 8.56 5.27 6.91
CA LEU A 78 8.77 3.98 7.55
C LEU A 78 8.30 2.81 6.66
N LEU A 79 7.16 2.97 5.97
CA LEU A 79 6.65 1.95 5.06
C LEU A 79 7.62 1.69 3.91
N GLU A 80 8.09 2.76 3.26
CA GLU A 80 9.05 2.66 2.15
C GLU A 80 10.35 1.98 2.60
N MET A 81 10.88 2.36 3.77
CA MET A 81 12.08 1.73 4.33
C MET A 81 11.89 0.21 4.57
N LEU A 82 10.74 -0.19 5.12
CA LEU A 82 10.44 -1.61 5.35
C LEU A 82 10.33 -2.40 4.04
N GLU A 83 9.74 -1.79 3.01
CA GLU A 83 9.62 -2.42 1.69
C GLU A 83 10.99 -2.61 1.03
N GLU A 84 11.86 -1.60 1.11
CA GLU A 84 13.24 -1.70 0.64
C GLU A 84 14.00 -2.81 1.37
N GLN A 85 13.85 -2.90 2.70
CA GLN A 85 14.45 -3.98 3.49
C GLN A 85 13.94 -5.36 3.08
N ILE A 86 12.63 -5.52 2.88
CA ILE A 86 12.03 -6.79 2.42
C ILE A 86 12.63 -7.17 1.06
N GLN A 87 12.69 -6.24 0.11
CA GLN A 87 13.25 -6.50 -1.22
C GLN A 87 14.73 -6.90 -1.16
N GLU A 88 15.51 -6.29 -0.27
CA GLU A 88 16.92 -6.67 -0.11
C GLU A 88 17.06 -8.08 0.49
N GLN A 89 16.21 -8.44 1.46
CA GLN A 89 16.17 -9.79 2.00
C GLN A 89 15.74 -10.82 0.94
N GLU A 90 14.74 -10.50 0.10
CA GLU A 90 14.30 -11.36 -1.00
C GLU A 90 15.45 -11.64 -1.98
N LYS A 91 16.24 -10.62 -2.35
CA LYS A 91 17.43 -10.79 -3.20
C LYS A 91 18.50 -11.65 -2.54
N GLU A 92 18.76 -11.45 -1.25
CA GLU A 92 19.73 -12.28 -0.52
C GLU A 92 19.28 -13.74 -0.40
N ILE A 93 17.98 -13.98 -0.22
CA ILE A 93 17.39 -15.32 -0.25
C ILE A 93 17.57 -15.95 -1.63
N GLU A 94 17.25 -15.23 -2.71
CA GLU A 94 17.39 -15.71 -4.08
C GLU A 94 18.85 -16.08 -4.43
N LYS A 95 19.83 -15.29 -4.00
CA LYS A 95 21.25 -15.60 -4.17
C LYS A 95 21.70 -16.88 -3.46
N ARG A 96 21.06 -17.22 -2.34
CA ARG A 96 21.41 -18.37 -1.49
C ARG A 96 20.58 -19.61 -1.81
N LEU A 97 19.46 -19.45 -2.49
CA LEU A 97 18.67 -20.56 -2.98
C LEU A 97 19.44 -21.28 -4.10
N PRO A 98 19.63 -22.60 -4.01
CA PRO A 98 20.16 -23.36 -5.13
C PRO A 98 19.22 -23.20 -6.32
N PRO A 99 19.71 -23.36 -7.56
CA PRO A 99 18.87 -23.35 -8.74
C PRO A 99 17.67 -24.28 -8.52
N MET A 100 16.47 -23.80 -8.85
CA MET A 100 15.21 -24.57 -8.81
C MET A 100 15.32 -25.92 -9.56
N GLU A 101 16.35 -26.09 -10.41
CA GLU A 101 16.75 -27.35 -11.03
C GLU A 101 16.99 -28.50 -10.02
N TRP A 102 17.50 -28.23 -8.81
CA TRP A 102 17.65 -29.30 -7.81
C TRP A 102 16.29 -29.79 -7.29
N ALA A 103 15.36 -28.88 -7.03
CA ALA A 103 13.99 -29.23 -6.64
C ALA A 103 13.24 -29.95 -7.77
N MET A 104 13.47 -29.54 -9.03
CA MET A 104 12.93 -30.21 -10.21
C MET A 104 13.52 -31.61 -10.41
N GLN A 105 14.84 -31.80 -10.20
CA GLN A 105 15.48 -33.11 -10.27
C GLN A 105 14.94 -34.06 -9.20
N LEU A 106 14.73 -33.59 -7.97
CA LEU A 106 14.10 -34.36 -6.89
C LEU A 106 12.66 -34.80 -7.25
N LEU A 107 11.86 -33.89 -7.80
CA LEU A 107 10.50 -34.17 -8.27
C LEU A 107 10.47 -35.15 -9.46
N MET A 108 11.44 -35.07 -10.37
CA MET A 108 11.59 -36.00 -11.51
C MET A 108 12.09 -37.39 -11.08
N THR A 109 12.75 -37.51 -9.92
CA THR A 109 13.20 -38.79 -9.35
C THR A 109 12.19 -39.45 -8.42
N ALA A 110 11.12 -38.77 -8.02
CA ALA A 110 10.05 -39.38 -7.25
C ALA A 110 9.17 -40.26 -8.18
N PRO A 111 9.11 -41.60 -7.99
CA PRO A 111 8.17 -42.42 -8.73
C PRO A 111 6.76 -41.95 -8.37
N GLY A 112 5.95 -41.67 -9.39
CA GLY A 112 4.62 -41.06 -9.24
C GLY A 112 3.83 -41.67 -8.08
N ILE A 113 3.45 -40.81 -7.14
CA ILE A 113 2.53 -41.16 -6.07
C ILE A 113 1.19 -41.43 -6.76
N LYS A 114 0.75 -42.69 -6.75
CA LYS A 114 -0.55 -43.13 -7.27
C LYS A 114 -1.71 -42.51 -6.51
#